data_AF-A0A9W8EEW8-F1
#
_entry.id   AF-A0A9W8EEW8-F1
#
_cell.length_a   1.000
_cell.length_b   1.000
_cell.length_c   1.000
_cell.angle_alpha   90.00
_cell.angle_beta   90.00
_cell.angle_gamma   90.00
#
_symmetry.space_group_name_H-M   'P 1'
#
loop_
_entity.id
_entity.type
_entity.pdbx_description
1 polymer ?
#
loop_
_entity_poly.entity_id
_entity_poly.type
_entity_poly.pdbx_seq_one_letter_code
_entity_poly.pdbx_strand_id
1 'polypeptide(L)'
;MTLTSNGTPPPPLEPTMTSDPVGSFKDSWRFAFIHAFCVRFGFFLTAASNQPFDINELALAIQSDYSDYLQSLVTQLLQAASNSRTLTNDPDAWQQVLMDHVYRRTRENPLVWESFNLPLEQGAFALDAHQKVELIWFLCEDLLQNNKELHDFISTTIATKNPKNGPIQIESFFADSQYKYYYFNDGSPWLYGEMDPLGPKHQWKALTSSLDEFNKFVETLGLSTQRYQRILYRLITKDIVPQVERATAKKRQIERSKLKTAKLHNDAQILNTRTRQRPTPKYTFDDDFATEFEDDEY
;
A
#
# COMPACT_ATOMS: atom_id res chain seq x y z
N MET A 1 23.51 -75.45 13.55
CA MET A 1 22.68 -74.52 14.34
C MET A 1 23.22 -73.12 14.12
N THR A 2 22.61 -72.36 13.21
CA THR A 2 22.98 -70.98 12.89
C THR A 2 21.69 -70.18 12.80
N LEU A 3 21.56 -69.20 13.69
CA LEU A 3 20.41 -68.33 13.86
C LEU A 3 20.29 -67.37 12.68
N THR A 4 19.19 -67.45 11.93
CA THR A 4 18.78 -66.42 10.96
C THR A 4 18.01 -65.34 11.70
N SER A 5 18.57 -64.14 11.79
CA SER A 5 17.86 -62.95 12.28
C SER A 5 16.83 -62.51 11.24
N ASN A 6 15.55 -62.62 11.56
CA ASN A 6 14.48 -62.00 10.80
C ASN A 6 14.55 -60.48 10.97
N GLY A 7 15.12 -59.80 9.97
CA GLY A 7 15.05 -58.35 9.86
C GLY A 7 13.65 -57.92 9.46
N THR A 8 12.98 -57.19 10.34
CA THR A 8 11.72 -56.49 10.06
C THR A 8 11.96 -55.48 8.93
N PRO A 9 11.13 -55.44 7.87
CA PRO A 9 11.26 -54.43 6.83
C PRO A 9 11.06 -53.03 7.42
N PRO A 10 11.82 -52.02 6.97
CA PRO A 10 11.61 -50.65 7.41
C PRO A 10 10.19 -50.20 7.04
N PRO A 11 9.53 -49.38 7.89
CA PRO A 11 8.22 -48.84 7.57
C PRO A 11 8.27 -48.03 6.27
N PRO A 12 7.17 -48.00 5.50
CA PRO A 12 7.09 -47.17 4.30
C PRO A 12 7.36 -45.73 4.69
N LEU A 13 8.30 -45.07 3.99
CA LEU A 13 8.54 -43.65 4.11
C LEU A 13 7.22 -42.91 3.91
N GLU A 14 6.69 -42.31 4.99
CA GLU A 14 5.60 -41.37 4.90
C GLU A 14 6.00 -40.29 3.89
N PRO A 15 5.12 -39.91 2.94
CA PRO A 15 5.40 -38.82 2.04
C PRO A 15 5.66 -37.59 2.89
N THR A 16 6.92 -37.16 2.89
CA THR A 16 7.33 -35.86 3.40
C THR A 16 6.40 -34.87 2.73
N MET A 17 5.59 -34.18 3.53
CA MET A 17 4.82 -33.03 3.06
C MET A 17 5.83 -32.02 2.54
N THR A 18 6.14 -32.13 1.26
CA THR A 18 6.73 -31.07 0.47
C THR A 18 5.85 -29.87 0.69
N SER A 19 6.36 -28.92 1.46
CA SER A 19 5.78 -27.60 1.69
C SER A 19 5.07 -27.14 0.43
N ASP A 20 3.77 -26.83 0.58
CA ASP A 20 3.00 -26.13 -0.44
C ASP A 20 3.85 -24.99 -1.04
N PRO A 21 3.69 -24.65 -2.34
CA PRO A 21 4.33 -23.47 -2.89
C PRO A 21 3.93 -22.30 -2.00
N VAL A 22 4.91 -21.69 -1.33
CA VAL A 22 4.71 -20.53 -0.47
C VAL A 22 3.86 -19.53 -1.27
N GLY A 23 2.59 -19.38 -0.86
CA GLY A 23 1.62 -18.58 -1.61
C GLY A 23 2.14 -17.16 -1.79
N SER A 24 1.66 -16.44 -2.81
CA SER A 24 2.06 -15.04 -3.01
C SER A 24 1.89 -14.24 -1.72
N PHE A 25 2.84 -13.38 -1.34
CA PHE A 25 2.68 -12.52 -0.16
C PHE A 25 1.41 -11.66 -0.21
N LYS A 26 0.89 -11.39 -1.42
CA LYS A 26 -0.38 -10.67 -1.65
C LYS A 26 -1.60 -11.43 -1.13
N ASP A 27 -1.51 -12.76 -1.05
CA ASP A 27 -2.56 -13.64 -0.53
C ASP A 27 -2.51 -13.74 1.00
N SER A 28 -1.50 -13.16 1.65
CA SER A 28 -1.43 -13.11 3.12
C SER A 28 -2.48 -12.16 3.69
N TRP A 29 -3.17 -12.60 4.75
CA TRP A 29 -4.05 -11.75 5.53
C TRP A 29 -3.33 -10.53 6.11
N ARG A 30 -2.03 -10.64 6.39
CA ARG A 30 -1.20 -9.52 6.87
C ARG A 30 -1.06 -8.43 5.83
N PHE A 31 -0.97 -8.80 4.54
CA PHE A 31 -0.93 -7.81 3.48
C PHE A 31 -2.27 -7.08 3.34
N ALA A 32 -3.39 -7.80 3.42
CA ALA A 32 -4.72 -7.20 3.48
C ALA A 32 -4.90 -6.29 4.70
N PHE A 33 -4.36 -6.69 5.86
CA PHE A 33 -4.36 -5.90 7.08
C PHE A 33 -3.59 -4.59 6.92
N ILE A 34 -2.36 -4.64 6.40
CA ILE A 34 -1.54 -3.44 6.15
C ILE A 34 -2.28 -2.48 5.23
N HIS A 35 -2.87 -3.02 4.15
CA HIS A 35 -3.68 -2.22 3.23
C HIS A 35 -4.82 -1.51 3.98
N ALA A 36 -5.63 -2.25 4.74
CA ALA A 36 -6.74 -1.68 5.48
C ALA A 36 -6.27 -0.64 6.51
N PHE A 37 -5.19 -0.93 7.23
CA PHE A 37 -4.57 -0.02 8.20
C PHE A 37 -4.17 1.29 7.53
N CYS A 38 -3.42 1.24 6.43
CA CYS A 38 -2.96 2.44 5.73
C CYS A 38 -4.11 3.24 5.12
N VAL A 39 -5.17 2.60 4.63
CA VAL A 39 -6.37 3.31 4.15
C VAL A 39 -7.09 4.02 5.29
N ARG A 40 -7.12 3.41 6.48
CA ARG A 40 -7.87 3.95 7.62
C ARG A 40 -7.11 4.98 8.44
N PHE A 41 -5.84 4.71 8.68
CA PHE A 41 -4.98 5.46 9.59
C PHE A 41 -3.83 6.14 8.86
N GLY A 42 -3.75 6.05 7.53
CA GLY A 42 -2.69 6.71 6.75
C GLY A 42 -2.66 8.23 6.92
N PHE A 43 -3.75 8.85 7.37
CA PHE A 43 -3.75 10.27 7.74
C PHE A 43 -2.84 10.60 8.94
N PHE A 44 -2.59 9.64 9.84
CA PHE A 44 -1.61 9.79 10.92
C PHE A 44 -0.17 9.74 10.39
N LEU A 45 0.07 9.01 9.30
CA LEU A 45 1.39 8.84 8.70
C LEU A 45 1.75 10.02 7.78
N THR A 46 0.76 10.55 7.05
CA THR A 46 0.93 11.63 6.07
C THR A 46 1.21 13.01 6.69
N ALA A 47 1.07 13.18 8.01
CA ALA A 47 1.57 14.39 8.67
C ALA A 47 3.09 14.60 8.46
N ALA A 48 3.83 13.50 8.22
CA ALA A 48 5.27 13.52 7.99
C ALA A 48 5.66 13.45 6.50
N SER A 49 4.77 12.99 5.61
CA SER A 49 5.06 12.87 4.17
C SER A 49 3.91 13.35 3.30
N ASN A 50 4.21 14.18 2.29
CA ASN A 50 3.23 14.65 1.31
C ASN A 50 2.81 13.57 0.29
N GLN A 51 3.23 12.32 0.47
CA GLN A 51 2.95 11.24 -0.47
C GLN A 51 1.73 10.43 0.01
N PRO A 52 0.63 10.39 -0.75
CA PRO A 52 -0.50 9.54 -0.42
C PRO A 52 -0.10 8.07 -0.53
N PHE A 53 -0.66 7.25 0.36
CA PHE A 53 -0.51 5.80 0.30
C PHE A 53 -1.09 5.24 -1.01
N ASP A 54 -0.32 4.38 -1.69
CA ASP A 54 -0.75 3.58 -2.85
C ASP A 54 -0.36 2.12 -2.61
N ILE A 55 -1.36 1.24 -2.56
CA ILE A 55 -1.17 -0.19 -2.33
C ILE A 55 -0.38 -0.88 -3.46
N ASN A 56 -0.44 -0.36 -4.69
CA ASN A 56 0.31 -0.93 -5.81
C ASN A 56 1.80 -0.58 -5.71
N GLU A 57 2.10 0.65 -5.29
CA GLU A 57 3.48 1.07 -5.01
C GLU A 57 4.04 0.25 -3.85
N LEU A 58 3.24 -0.03 -2.81
CA LEU A 58 3.65 -0.92 -1.72
C LEU A 58 3.95 -2.33 -2.22
N ALA A 59 3.07 -2.91 -3.04
CA ALA A 59 3.26 -4.27 -3.56
C ALA A 59 4.53 -4.38 -4.42
N LEU A 60 4.85 -3.35 -5.22
CA LEU A 60 6.10 -3.27 -5.97
C LEU A 60 7.30 -3.09 -5.04
N ALA A 61 7.20 -2.19 -4.06
CA ALA A 61 8.25 -1.89 -3.10
C ALA A 61 8.68 -3.11 -2.26
N ILE A 62 7.74 -3.99 -1.91
CA ILE A 62 8.02 -5.24 -1.17
C ILE A 62 8.84 -6.22 -2.03
N GLN A 63 8.62 -6.26 -3.34
CA GLN A 63 9.34 -7.15 -4.25
C GLN A 63 10.73 -6.63 -4.62
N SER A 64 10.96 -5.32 -4.49
CA SER A 64 12.23 -4.70 -4.84
C SER A 64 13.30 -4.96 -3.78
N ASP A 65 14.55 -5.09 -4.24
CA ASP A 65 15.73 -5.15 -3.37
C ASP A 65 15.92 -3.82 -2.62
N TYR A 66 15.63 -2.70 -3.28
CA TYR A 66 15.66 -1.37 -2.70
C TYR A 66 14.41 -0.58 -3.10
N SER A 67 13.83 0.16 -2.17
CA SER A 67 12.68 1.01 -2.44
C SER A 67 12.61 2.18 -1.46
N ASP A 68 12.69 3.39 -1.99
CA ASP A 68 12.47 4.63 -1.22
C ASP A 68 11.07 4.67 -0.63
N TYR A 69 10.07 4.09 -1.32
CA TYR A 69 8.70 4.01 -0.83
C TYR A 69 8.60 3.13 0.42
N LEU A 70 9.24 1.95 0.40
CA LEU A 70 9.29 1.05 1.55
C LEU A 70 9.99 1.72 2.73
N GLN A 71 11.17 2.32 2.51
CA GLN A 71 11.90 3.04 3.54
C GLN A 71 11.08 4.20 4.13
N SER A 72 10.43 4.99 3.28
CA SER A 72 9.59 6.10 3.72
C SER A 72 8.42 5.62 4.58
N LEU A 73 7.72 4.56 4.16
CA LEU A 73 6.61 3.99 4.91
C LEU A 73 7.07 3.43 6.26
N VAL A 74 8.14 2.64 6.28
CA VAL A 74 8.70 2.07 7.53
C VAL A 74 9.16 3.17 8.47
N THR A 75 9.82 4.21 7.96
CA THR A 75 10.26 5.35 8.76
C THR A 75 9.05 6.10 9.35
N GLN A 76 7.98 6.32 8.59
CA GLN A 76 6.75 6.95 9.10
C GLN A 76 6.09 6.13 10.19
N LEU A 77 5.98 4.81 10.00
CA LEU A 77 5.45 3.89 11.00
C LEU A 77 6.30 3.91 12.28
N LEU A 78 7.63 3.90 12.15
CA LEU A 78 8.55 3.98 13.29
C LEU A 78 8.49 5.31 14.03
N GLN A 79 8.40 6.43 13.30
CA GLN A 79 8.23 7.76 13.89
C GLN A 79 6.94 7.80 14.73
N ALA A 80 5.84 7.31 14.17
CA ALA A 80 4.56 7.22 14.87
C ALA A 80 4.62 6.27 16.07
N ALA A 81 5.36 5.15 15.98
CA ALA A 81 5.43 4.16 17.06
C ALA A 81 6.34 4.60 18.20
N SER A 82 7.40 5.35 17.89
CA SER A 82 8.39 5.82 18.87
C SER A 82 8.01 7.15 19.55
N ASN A 83 6.97 7.85 19.07
CA ASN A 83 6.66 9.24 19.43
C ASN A 83 7.88 10.19 19.29
N SER A 84 8.88 9.80 18.49
CA SER A 84 10.11 10.57 18.29
C SER A 84 9.90 11.58 17.17
N ARG A 85 10.17 12.86 17.44
CA ARG A 85 9.87 13.95 16.50
C ARG A 85 10.79 14.03 15.28
N THR A 86 11.89 13.30 15.25
CA THR A 86 12.83 13.35 14.12
C THR A 86 13.68 12.10 14.07
N LEU A 87 13.20 11.10 13.33
CA LEU A 87 14.12 10.19 12.64
C LEU A 87 14.67 10.98 11.46
N THR A 88 15.95 11.32 11.50
CA THR A 88 16.65 11.91 10.35
C THR A 88 16.57 10.96 9.17
N ASN A 89 16.42 11.49 7.94
CA ASN A 89 16.44 10.72 6.68
C ASN A 89 17.84 10.14 6.35
N ASP A 90 18.67 9.92 7.37
CA ASP A 90 19.94 9.24 7.21
C ASP A 90 19.63 7.76 6.85
N PRO A 91 20.05 7.29 5.67
CA PRO A 91 19.69 5.97 5.15
C PRO A 91 20.13 4.80 6.05
N ASP A 92 21.11 5.00 6.93
CA ASP A 92 21.58 3.94 7.84
C ASP A 92 20.97 4.08 9.26
N ALA A 93 20.62 5.30 9.67
CA ALA A 93 20.12 5.55 11.03
C ALA A 93 18.75 4.90 11.29
N TRP A 94 17.85 4.88 10.29
CA TRP A 94 16.51 4.31 10.47
C TRP A 94 16.53 2.79 10.65
N GLN A 95 17.49 2.08 10.05
CA GLN A 95 17.63 0.63 10.19
C GLN A 95 18.06 0.25 11.62
N GLN A 96 18.99 1.02 12.19
CA GLN A 96 19.40 0.83 13.59
C GLN A 96 18.23 1.07 14.54
N VAL A 97 17.49 2.17 14.35
CA VAL A 97 16.31 2.47 15.17
C VAL A 97 15.21 1.44 14.99
N LEU A 98 15.00 0.92 13.78
CA LEU A 98 14.07 -0.18 13.52
C LEU A 98 14.47 -1.43 14.32
N MET A 99 15.73 -1.83 14.21
CA MET A 99 16.26 -3.01 14.88
C MET A 99 16.13 -2.89 16.40
N ASP A 100 16.55 -1.77 16.98
CA ASP A 100 16.42 -1.48 18.40
C ASP A 100 14.94 -1.48 18.84
N HIS A 101 14.06 -0.89 18.03
CA HIS A 101 12.63 -0.85 18.31
C HIS A 101 12.03 -2.25 18.34
N VAL A 102 12.30 -3.07 17.32
CA VAL A 102 11.83 -4.45 17.22
C VAL A 102 12.35 -5.28 18.41
N TYR A 103 13.65 -5.26 18.69
CA TYR A 103 14.22 -6.02 19.80
C TYR A 103 13.68 -5.61 21.17
N ARG A 104 13.49 -4.30 21.38
CA ARG A 104 12.89 -3.81 22.62
C ARG A 104 11.45 -4.33 22.76
N ARG A 105 10.64 -4.27 21.70
CA ARG A 105 9.24 -4.71 21.72
C ARG A 105 9.07 -6.20 21.87
N THR A 106 9.88 -7.01 21.18
CA THR A 106 9.86 -8.47 21.32
C THR A 106 10.25 -8.88 22.74
N ARG A 107 11.16 -8.14 23.39
CA ARG A 107 11.53 -8.37 24.80
C ARG A 107 10.46 -7.91 25.80
N GLU A 108 9.78 -6.79 25.53
CA GLU A 108 8.70 -6.28 26.37
C GLU A 108 7.47 -7.21 26.38
N ASN A 109 7.17 -7.85 25.25
CA ASN A 109 6.00 -8.72 25.12
C ASN A 109 6.32 -10.02 24.35
N PRO A 110 7.09 -10.95 24.94
CA PRO A 110 7.58 -12.12 24.25
C PRO A 110 6.46 -13.07 23.79
N LEU A 111 5.35 -13.15 24.53
CA LEU A 111 4.24 -14.05 24.18
C LEU A 111 3.48 -13.62 22.91
N VAL A 112 3.38 -12.31 22.65
CA VAL A 112 2.71 -11.79 21.45
C VAL A 112 3.62 -11.94 20.23
N TRP A 113 4.94 -11.84 20.43
CA TRP A 113 5.93 -11.75 19.36
C TRP A 113 6.88 -12.95 19.27
N GLU A 114 6.56 -14.07 19.92
CA GLU A 114 7.46 -15.24 20.01
C GLU A 114 7.81 -15.83 18.64
N SER A 115 6.90 -15.70 17.68
CA SER A 115 7.08 -16.15 16.30
C SER A 115 7.79 -15.12 15.41
N PHE A 116 8.05 -13.91 15.90
CA PHE A 116 8.64 -12.83 15.12
C PHE A 116 10.17 -12.90 15.15
N ASN A 117 10.73 -13.75 14.29
CA ASN A 117 12.18 -13.88 14.09
C ASN A 117 12.57 -13.38 12.69
N LEU A 118 12.84 -12.08 12.59
CA LEU A 118 13.35 -11.47 11.34
C LEU A 118 14.87 -11.25 11.43
N PRO A 119 15.63 -11.59 10.38
CA PRO A 119 17.09 -11.38 10.33
C PRO A 119 17.45 -9.90 10.06
N LEU A 120 16.99 -8.98 10.92
CA LEU A 120 17.15 -7.53 10.76
C LEU A 120 18.62 -7.06 10.80
N GLU A 121 19.54 -7.87 11.30
CA GLU A 121 20.99 -7.61 11.26
C GLU A 121 21.53 -7.42 9.83
N GLN A 122 20.85 -7.98 8.84
CA GLN A 122 21.18 -7.84 7.42
C GLN A 122 20.56 -6.60 6.77
N GLY A 123 19.77 -5.84 7.53
CA GLY A 123 18.97 -4.70 7.05
C GLY A 123 17.60 -5.10 6.51
N ALA A 124 16.63 -4.20 6.64
CA ALA A 124 15.24 -4.46 6.26
C ALA A 124 15.04 -4.72 4.75
N PHE A 125 15.96 -4.24 3.90
CA PHE A 125 15.93 -4.46 2.46
C PHE A 125 16.34 -5.89 2.04
N ALA A 126 17.18 -6.55 2.85
CA ALA A 126 17.64 -7.92 2.61
C ALA A 126 16.57 -8.97 2.95
N LEU A 127 15.48 -8.57 3.61
CA LEU A 127 14.35 -9.43 3.91
C LEU A 127 13.63 -9.88 2.63
N ASP A 128 13.12 -11.11 2.64
CA ASP A 128 12.23 -11.59 1.58
C ASP A 128 10.88 -10.85 1.60
N ALA A 129 10.07 -11.04 0.55
CA ALA A 129 8.79 -10.36 0.42
C ALA A 129 7.82 -10.66 1.58
N HIS A 130 7.79 -11.89 2.10
CA HIS A 130 6.94 -12.26 3.23
C HIS A 130 7.45 -11.61 4.51
N GLN A 131 8.75 -11.66 4.76
CA GLN A 131 9.41 -11.02 5.90
C GLN A 131 9.21 -9.50 5.90
N LYS A 132 9.26 -8.84 4.73
CA LYS A 132 8.92 -7.42 4.57
C LYS A 132 7.46 -7.15 4.96
N VAL A 133 6.53 -8.03 4.57
CA VAL A 133 5.12 -7.93 4.99
C VAL A 133 4.98 -8.13 6.50
N GLU A 134 5.62 -9.15 7.08
CA GLU A 134 5.63 -9.38 8.54
C GLU A 134 6.14 -8.15 9.29
N LEU A 135 7.23 -7.54 8.82
CA LEU A 135 7.81 -6.34 9.41
C LEU A 135 6.84 -5.17 9.45
N ILE A 136 6.20 -4.87 8.32
CA ILE A 136 5.25 -3.74 8.23
C ILE A 136 4.00 -4.04 9.07
N TRP A 137 3.49 -5.27 9.02
CA TRP A 137 2.37 -5.71 9.84
C TRP A 137 2.68 -5.53 11.34
N PHE A 138 3.86 -5.96 11.78
CA PHE A 138 4.34 -5.78 13.15
C PHE A 138 4.31 -4.30 13.57
N LEU A 139 4.80 -3.39 12.73
CA LEU A 139 4.80 -1.96 13.04
C LEU A 139 3.38 -1.38 13.10
N CYS A 140 2.49 -1.79 12.19
CA CYS A 140 1.08 -1.41 12.24
C CYS A 140 0.39 -1.90 13.51
N GLU A 141 0.67 -3.13 13.92
CA GLU A 141 0.12 -3.73 15.13
C GLU A 141 0.68 -3.07 16.40
N ASP A 142 1.98 -2.75 16.46
CA ASP A 142 2.56 -1.97 17.57
C ASP A 142 1.89 -0.60 17.71
N LEU A 143 1.60 0.07 16.59
CA LEU A 143 0.86 1.33 16.60
C LEU A 143 -0.55 1.15 17.17
N LEU A 144 -1.28 0.12 16.75
CA LEU A 144 -2.62 -0.15 17.28
C LEU A 144 -2.60 -0.46 18.78
N GLN A 145 -1.54 -1.09 19.29
CA GLN A 145 -1.45 -1.46 20.69
C GLN A 145 -0.93 -0.31 21.57
N ASN A 146 0.03 0.47 21.08
CA ASN A 146 0.83 1.36 21.92
C ASN A 146 0.73 2.86 21.58
N ASN A 147 0.16 3.24 20.44
CA ASN A 147 0.05 4.66 20.08
C ASN A 147 -1.19 5.28 20.74
N LYS A 148 -0.97 6.17 21.72
CA LYS A 148 -2.04 6.82 22.47
C LYS A 148 -2.95 7.69 21.59
N GLU A 149 -2.38 8.46 20.66
CA GLU A 149 -3.17 9.35 19.80
C GLU A 149 -4.15 8.55 18.91
N LEU A 150 -3.69 7.41 18.41
CA LEU A 150 -4.49 6.48 17.65
C LEU A 150 -5.59 5.85 18.53
N HIS A 151 -5.28 5.44 19.77
CA HIS A 151 -6.29 4.95 20.72
C HIS A 151 -7.34 5.99 21.08
N ASP A 152 -6.92 7.24 21.34
CA ASP A 152 -7.81 8.36 21.65
C ASP A 152 -8.73 8.64 20.44
N PHE A 153 -8.19 8.58 19.22
CA PHE A 153 -8.98 8.69 17.99
C PHE A 153 -9.97 7.53 17.83
N ILE A 154 -9.53 6.28 18.05
CA ILE A 154 -10.39 5.10 17.97
C ILE A 154 -11.54 5.22 18.97
N SER A 155 -11.22 5.53 20.23
CA SER A 155 -12.20 5.63 21.32
C SER A 155 -13.20 6.76 21.07
N THR A 156 -12.73 7.94 20.65
CA THR A 156 -13.60 9.08 20.29
C THR A 156 -14.53 8.73 19.13
N THR A 157 -13.99 8.04 18.13
CA THR A 157 -14.72 7.69 16.92
C THR A 157 -15.77 6.61 17.16
N ILE A 158 -15.48 5.62 18.02
CA ILE A 158 -16.44 4.60 18.45
C ILE A 158 -17.52 5.22 19.36
N ALA A 159 -17.15 6.14 20.25
CA ALA A 159 -18.11 6.78 21.17
C ALA A 159 -19.10 7.72 20.45
N THR A 160 -18.65 8.38 19.36
CA THR A 160 -19.45 9.39 18.66
C THR A 160 -20.29 8.85 17.51
N LYS A 161 -19.98 7.67 16.97
CA LYS A 161 -20.70 7.05 15.85
C LYS A 161 -21.34 5.75 16.28
N ASN A 162 -22.55 5.50 15.77
CA ASN A 162 -23.33 4.28 16.03
C ASN A 162 -22.40 3.05 15.94
N PRO A 163 -22.28 2.21 16.99
CA PRO A 163 -21.26 1.15 17.06
C PRO A 163 -21.35 0.13 15.91
N LYS A 164 -22.50 0.04 15.24
CA LYS A 164 -22.73 -0.82 14.07
C LYS A 164 -22.19 -0.25 12.75
N ASN A 165 -21.92 1.05 12.68
CA ASN A 165 -21.39 1.74 11.49
C ASN A 165 -20.13 2.55 11.83
N GLY A 166 -19.42 2.14 12.89
CA GLY A 166 -18.21 2.81 13.32
C GLY A 166 -17.19 2.77 12.19
N PRO A 167 -16.54 3.89 11.84
CA PRO A 167 -15.62 3.96 10.73
C PRO A 167 -14.28 3.28 11.08
N ILE A 168 -14.24 2.24 11.90
CA ILE A 168 -13.03 1.49 12.25
C ILE A 168 -13.27 -0.01 12.03
N GLN A 169 -14.52 -0.48 12.08
CA GLN A 169 -14.84 -1.86 11.75
C GLN A 169 -14.70 -2.08 10.24
N ILE A 170 -13.85 -3.04 9.89
CA ILE A 170 -13.75 -3.59 8.54
C ILE A 170 -14.79 -4.69 8.45
N GLU A 171 -15.96 -4.35 7.90
CA GLU A 171 -16.98 -5.35 7.59
C GLU A 171 -16.70 -5.96 6.22
N SER A 172 -17.03 -7.25 6.07
CA SER A 172 -17.03 -7.88 4.75
C SER A 172 -18.01 -7.16 3.84
N PHE A 173 -17.56 -6.77 2.66
CA PHE A 173 -18.38 -6.15 1.62
C PHE A 173 -19.53 -7.06 1.17
N PHE A 174 -19.25 -8.36 1.08
CA PHE A 174 -20.22 -9.39 0.73
C PHE A 174 -19.77 -10.73 1.30
N ALA A 175 -20.70 -11.67 1.47
CA ALA A 175 -20.38 -13.04 1.84
C ALA A 175 -21.24 -14.01 1.03
N ASP A 176 -20.62 -15.04 0.49
CA ASP A 176 -21.30 -16.22 -0.03
C ASP A 176 -20.90 -17.46 0.78
N SER A 177 -21.28 -18.65 0.30
CA SER A 177 -20.99 -19.91 1.00
C SER A 177 -19.51 -20.30 0.98
N GLN A 178 -18.69 -19.67 0.14
CA GLN A 178 -17.27 -19.99 -0.05
C GLN A 178 -16.37 -18.89 0.50
N TYR A 179 -16.71 -17.62 0.27
CA TYR A 179 -15.87 -16.48 0.55
C TYR A 179 -16.61 -15.37 1.30
N LYS A 180 -15.89 -14.72 2.21
CA LYS A 180 -16.16 -13.33 2.59
C LYS A 180 -15.27 -12.41 1.77
N TYR A 181 -15.88 -11.43 1.13
CA TYR A 181 -15.20 -10.47 0.26
C TYR A 181 -14.94 -9.19 1.03
N TYR A 182 -13.73 -8.63 0.90
CA TYR A 182 -13.30 -7.41 1.58
C TYR A 182 -12.83 -6.38 0.56
N TYR A 183 -13.35 -5.16 0.70
CA TYR A 183 -12.97 -3.97 -0.07
C TYR A 183 -12.89 -2.76 0.88
N PHE A 184 -11.81 -2.00 0.80
CA PHE A 184 -11.51 -0.97 1.81
C PHE A 184 -11.94 0.45 1.42
N ASN A 185 -12.68 0.62 0.33
CA ASN A 185 -13.22 1.92 -0.12
C ASN A 185 -12.15 2.99 -0.41
N ASP A 186 -11.00 2.58 -0.92
CA ASP A 186 -9.88 3.46 -1.27
C ASP A 186 -9.81 3.79 -2.77
N GLY A 187 -10.69 3.16 -3.58
CA GLY A 187 -10.70 3.31 -5.04
C GLY A 187 -9.62 2.48 -5.75
N SER A 188 -8.90 1.62 -5.03
CA SER A 188 -7.98 0.68 -5.65
C SER A 188 -8.74 -0.51 -6.27
N PRO A 189 -8.15 -1.19 -7.27
CA PRO A 189 -8.76 -2.39 -7.85
C PRO A 189 -8.58 -3.64 -6.97
N TRP A 190 -8.17 -3.50 -5.71
CA TRP A 190 -7.87 -4.63 -4.83
C TRP A 190 -9.13 -5.16 -4.15
N LEU A 191 -9.36 -6.45 -4.31
CA LEU A 191 -10.43 -7.19 -3.66
C LEU A 191 -9.84 -8.43 -2.99
N TYR A 192 -10.18 -8.65 -1.72
CA TYR A 192 -9.70 -9.81 -0.97
C TYR A 192 -10.84 -10.79 -0.70
N GLY A 193 -10.52 -12.07 -0.68
CA GLY A 193 -11.41 -13.15 -0.28
C GLY A 193 -10.85 -13.89 0.92
N GLU A 194 -11.66 -14.08 1.95
CA GLU A 194 -11.40 -14.97 3.09
C GLU A 194 -12.23 -16.23 2.91
N MET A 195 -11.57 -17.38 2.79
CA MET A 195 -12.19 -18.69 2.69
C MET A 195 -12.18 -19.38 4.06
N ASP A 196 -13.31 -19.99 4.42
CA ASP A 196 -13.47 -20.84 5.61
C ASP A 196 -12.91 -20.22 6.92
N PRO A 197 -13.45 -19.08 7.37
CA PRO A 197 -12.89 -18.29 8.50
C PRO A 197 -12.91 -19.03 9.85
N LEU A 198 -13.74 -20.06 9.99
CA LEU A 198 -13.86 -20.84 11.22
C LEU A 198 -13.25 -22.23 11.09
N GLY A 199 -12.78 -22.61 9.90
CA GLY A 199 -12.26 -23.93 9.63
C GLY A 199 -10.74 -23.98 9.62
N PRO A 200 -10.17 -25.20 9.67
CA PRO A 200 -8.74 -25.41 9.62
C PRO A 200 -8.11 -25.03 8.27
N LYS A 201 -8.94 -24.78 7.25
CA LYS A 201 -8.53 -24.32 5.91
C LYS A 201 -8.72 -22.82 5.72
N HIS A 202 -8.66 -22.06 6.80
CA HIS A 202 -8.73 -20.61 6.74
C HIS A 202 -7.64 -20.07 5.81
N GLN A 203 -8.06 -19.45 4.71
CA GLN A 203 -7.16 -18.93 3.68
C GLN A 203 -7.60 -17.55 3.24
N TRP A 204 -6.65 -16.64 3.15
CA TRP A 204 -6.84 -15.35 2.50
C TRP A 204 -6.29 -15.40 1.08
N LYS A 205 -6.89 -14.60 0.20
CA LYS A 205 -6.45 -14.48 -1.18
C LYS A 205 -6.74 -13.08 -1.73
N ALA A 206 -5.79 -12.50 -2.44
CA ALA A 206 -6.06 -11.34 -3.28
C ALA A 206 -6.77 -11.84 -4.56
N LEU A 207 -8.06 -11.56 -4.68
CA LEU A 207 -8.85 -11.93 -5.86
C LEU A 207 -8.46 -11.07 -7.06
N THR A 208 -8.12 -9.81 -6.80
CA THR A 208 -7.69 -8.84 -7.81
C THR A 208 -6.59 -7.97 -7.22
N SER A 209 -5.56 -7.67 -8.01
CA SER A 209 -4.44 -6.82 -7.62
C SER A 209 -4.09 -5.76 -8.67
N SER A 210 -4.76 -5.78 -9.83
CA SER A 210 -4.61 -4.82 -10.92
C SER A 210 -5.96 -4.46 -11.54
N LEU A 211 -5.99 -3.36 -12.29
CA LEU A 211 -7.21 -2.92 -12.99
C LEU A 211 -7.68 -3.97 -14.01
N ASP A 212 -6.76 -4.63 -14.71
CA ASP A 212 -7.08 -5.64 -15.71
C ASP A 212 -7.65 -6.91 -15.07
N GLU A 213 -7.06 -7.35 -13.94
CA GLU A 213 -7.61 -8.47 -13.15
C GLU A 213 -9.00 -8.13 -12.61
N PHE A 214 -9.19 -6.90 -12.13
CA PHE A 214 -10.47 -6.43 -11.61
C PHE A 214 -11.55 -6.42 -12.70
N ASN A 215 -11.27 -5.87 -13.88
CA ASN A 215 -12.21 -5.86 -14.99
C ASN A 215 -12.57 -7.28 -15.45
N LYS A 216 -11.58 -8.17 -15.59
CA LYS A 216 -11.82 -9.59 -15.92
C LYS A 216 -12.65 -10.30 -14.86
N PHE A 217 -12.40 -10.01 -13.59
CA PHE A 217 -13.18 -10.56 -12.48
C PHE A 217 -14.65 -10.11 -12.55
N VAL A 218 -14.90 -8.82 -12.78
CA VAL A 218 -16.25 -8.27 -12.95
C VAL A 218 -16.96 -8.88 -14.17
N GLU A 219 -16.27 -9.01 -15.30
CA GLU A 219 -16.80 -9.67 -16.51
C GLU A 219 -17.18 -11.12 -16.23
N THR A 220 -16.31 -11.87 -15.55
CA THR A 220 -16.54 -13.27 -15.18
C THR A 220 -17.77 -13.40 -14.27
N LEU A 221 -17.95 -12.51 -13.30
CA LEU A 221 -19.13 -12.48 -12.44
C LEU A 221 -20.41 -12.15 -13.23
N GLY A 222 -20.32 -11.27 -14.23
CA GLY A 222 -21.44 -10.91 -15.10
C GLY A 222 -21.94 -12.06 -15.97
N LEU A 223 -21.05 -12.97 -16.35
CA LEU A 223 -21.36 -14.18 -17.13
C LEU A 223 -21.89 -15.34 -16.27
N SER A 224 -21.79 -15.24 -14.94
CA SER A 224 -22.18 -16.33 -14.06
C SER A 224 -23.69 -16.53 -13.97
N THR A 225 -24.09 -17.80 -13.94
CA THR A 225 -25.48 -18.22 -13.68
C THR A 225 -25.81 -18.29 -12.19
N GLN A 226 -24.80 -18.28 -11.31
CA GLN A 226 -24.99 -18.44 -9.87
C GLN A 226 -25.63 -17.20 -9.23
N ARG A 227 -26.67 -17.42 -8.40
CA ARG A 227 -27.42 -16.32 -7.76
C ARG A 227 -26.53 -15.38 -6.95
N TYR A 228 -25.64 -15.91 -6.12
CA TYR A 228 -24.77 -15.10 -5.27
C TYR A 228 -23.76 -14.29 -6.10
N GLN A 229 -23.16 -14.89 -7.12
CA GLN A 229 -22.24 -14.18 -8.02
C GLN A 229 -22.93 -13.05 -8.80
N ARG A 230 -24.20 -13.24 -9.21
CA ARG A 230 -25.00 -12.17 -9.83
C ARG A 230 -25.33 -11.03 -8.86
N ILE A 231 -25.52 -11.33 -7.57
CA ILE A 231 -25.72 -10.29 -6.54
C ILE A 231 -24.41 -9.53 -6.32
N LEU A 232 -23.31 -10.25 -6.15
CA LEU A 232 -21.97 -9.67 -6.01
C LEU A 232 -21.64 -8.77 -7.21
N TYR A 233 -21.88 -9.24 -8.44
CA TYR A 233 -21.73 -8.44 -9.66
C TYR A 233 -22.49 -7.11 -9.59
N ARG A 234 -23.76 -7.13 -9.18
CA ARG A 234 -24.58 -5.91 -9.05
C ARG A 234 -24.02 -4.95 -8.00
N LEU A 235 -23.55 -5.46 -6.87
CA LEU A 235 -22.96 -4.65 -5.80
C LEU A 235 -21.64 -4.04 -6.26
N ILE A 236 -20.73 -4.83 -6.83
CA ILE A 236 -19.43 -4.36 -7.34
C ILE A 236 -19.63 -3.29 -8.43
N THR A 237 -20.54 -3.54 -9.38
CA THR A 237 -20.81 -2.61 -10.48
C THR A 237 -21.41 -1.29 -9.98
N LYS A 238 -22.25 -1.34 -8.95
CA LYS A 238 -22.89 -0.15 -8.39
C LYS A 238 -21.97 0.65 -7.48
N ASP A 239 -21.23 -0.03 -6.60
CA ASP A 239 -20.56 0.62 -5.46
C ASP A 239 -19.05 0.74 -5.67
N ILE A 240 -18.38 -0.24 -6.29
CA ILE A 240 -16.91 -0.30 -6.41
C ILE A 240 -16.42 0.25 -7.76
N VAL A 241 -16.98 -0.22 -8.88
CA VAL A 241 -16.56 0.19 -10.24
C VAL A 241 -16.50 1.72 -10.38
N PRO A 242 -17.50 2.51 -9.95
CA PRO A 242 -17.43 3.97 -10.07
C PRO A 242 -16.30 4.59 -9.24
N GLN A 243 -15.91 3.99 -8.12
CA GLN A 243 -14.80 4.47 -7.30
C GLN A 243 -13.46 4.21 -7.99
N VAL A 244 -13.27 3.00 -8.51
CA VAL A 244 -12.05 2.60 -9.23
C VAL A 244 -11.86 3.44 -10.49
N GLU A 245 -12.93 3.68 -11.26
CA GLU A 245 -12.88 4.56 -12.44
C GLU A 245 -12.51 6.00 -12.08
N ARG A 246 -13.09 6.57 -11.01
CA ARG A 246 -12.75 7.91 -10.54
C ARG A 246 -11.30 8.00 -10.07
N ALA A 247 -10.83 7.02 -9.31
CA ALA A 247 -9.46 6.98 -8.80
C ALA A 247 -8.44 6.85 -9.94
N THR A 248 -8.69 5.96 -10.90
CA THR A 248 -7.83 5.77 -12.08
C THR A 248 -7.84 7.01 -12.99
N ALA A 249 -8.98 7.65 -13.22
CA ALA A 249 -9.07 8.90 -13.96
C ALA A 249 -8.26 10.03 -13.28
N LYS A 250 -8.38 10.15 -11.95
CA LYS A 250 -7.62 11.12 -11.15
C LYS A 250 -6.11 10.85 -11.21
N LYS A 251 -5.69 9.58 -11.08
CA LYS A 251 -4.27 9.18 -11.20
C LYS A 251 -3.71 9.55 -12.58
N ARG A 252 -4.43 9.24 -13.66
CA ARG A 252 -4.07 9.63 -15.03
C ARG A 252 -3.97 11.14 -15.22
N GLN A 253 -4.85 11.92 -14.59
CA GLN A 253 -4.79 13.39 -14.65
C GLN A 253 -3.54 13.94 -13.95
N ILE A 254 -3.19 13.38 -12.78
CA ILE A 254 -1.99 13.76 -12.03
C ILE A 254 -0.72 13.38 -12.79
N GLU A 255 -0.67 12.19 -13.39
CA GLU A 255 0.48 11.77 -14.21
C GLU A 255 0.66 12.67 -15.44
N ARG A 256 -0.44 13.03 -16.12
CA ARG A 256 -0.40 13.97 -17.24
C ARG A 256 0.09 15.35 -16.83
N SER A 257 -0.34 15.86 -15.67
CA SER A 257 0.11 17.16 -15.17
C SER A 257 1.60 17.13 -14.79
N LYS A 258 2.05 16.07 -14.11
CA LYS A 258 3.47 15.84 -13.80
C LYS A 258 4.35 15.75 -15.04
N LEU A 259 3.91 15.03 -16.08
CA LEU A 259 4.63 14.95 -17.35
C LEU A 259 4.69 16.31 -18.05
N LYS A 260 3.61 17.09 -17.99
CA LYS A 260 3.58 18.43 -18.57
C LYS A 260 4.54 19.38 -17.87
N THR A 261 4.58 19.37 -16.53
CA THR A 261 5.54 20.20 -15.77
C THR A 261 6.98 19.77 -16.00
N ALA A 262 7.25 18.46 -16.05
CA ALA A 262 8.58 17.94 -16.36
C ALA A 262 9.06 18.36 -17.76
N LYS A 263 8.18 18.30 -18.77
CA LYS A 263 8.49 18.79 -20.13
C LYS A 263 8.81 20.27 -20.15
N LEU A 264 7.99 21.11 -19.50
CA LEU A 264 8.25 22.55 -19.42
C LEU A 264 9.59 22.87 -18.74
N HIS A 265 9.96 22.13 -17.70
CA HIS A 265 11.24 22.33 -17.03
C HIS A 265 12.43 21.92 -17.91
N ASN A 266 12.28 20.85 -18.69
CA ASN A 266 13.30 20.43 -19.65
C ASN A 266 13.43 21.44 -20.81
N ASP A 267 12.30 21.89 -21.36
CA ASP A 267 12.25 22.91 -22.42
C ASP A 267 12.84 24.26 -21.95
N ALA A 268 12.62 24.64 -20.69
CA ALA A 268 13.23 25.84 -20.08
C ALA A 268 14.76 25.73 -19.94
N GLN A 269 15.29 24.55 -19.62
CA GLN A 269 16.74 24.30 -19.61
C GLN A 269 17.34 24.36 -21.02
N ILE A 270 16.61 23.89 -22.04
CA ILE A 270 17.01 23.97 -23.45
C ILE A 270 16.98 25.43 -23.96
N LEU A 271 15.99 26.23 -23.56
CA LEU A 271 15.92 27.65 -23.92
C LEU A 271 17.04 28.46 -23.26
N ASN A 272 17.41 28.17 -22.01
CA ASN A 272 18.52 28.82 -21.32
C ASN A 272 19.90 28.47 -21.92
N THR A 273 20.05 27.30 -22.56
CA THR A 273 21.28 26.93 -23.27
C THR A 273 21.35 27.51 -24.69
N ARG A 274 20.21 27.78 -25.34
CA ARG A 274 20.15 28.43 -26.66
C ARG A 274 20.25 29.97 -26.63
N THR A 275 19.94 30.62 -25.51
CA THR A 275 19.88 32.10 -25.42
C THR A 275 21.20 32.79 -25.02
N ARG A 276 22.36 32.12 -25.21
CA ARG A 276 23.68 32.77 -25.04
C ARG A 276 24.18 33.56 -26.25
N GLN A 277 23.36 33.74 -27.29
CA GLN A 277 23.56 34.80 -28.28
C GLN A 277 22.44 35.82 -28.15
N ARG A 278 22.72 36.93 -27.48
CA ARG A 278 21.85 38.11 -27.50
C ARG A 278 21.72 38.56 -28.97
N PRO A 279 20.53 38.53 -29.58
CA PRO A 279 20.31 39.33 -30.78
C PRO A 279 20.35 40.78 -30.30
N THR A 280 21.35 41.55 -30.74
CA THR A 280 21.32 43.01 -30.62
C THR A 280 20.01 43.50 -31.23
N PRO A 281 19.14 44.20 -30.47
CA PRO A 281 17.95 44.79 -31.05
C PRO A 281 18.39 45.84 -32.08
N LYS A 282 18.12 45.58 -33.36
CA LYS A 282 18.24 46.59 -34.42
C LYS A 282 17.04 47.51 -34.28
N TYR A 283 17.23 48.58 -33.51
CA TYR A 283 16.30 49.69 -33.44
C TYR A 283 16.48 50.50 -34.73
N THR A 284 15.60 50.31 -35.72
CA THR A 284 15.44 51.27 -36.82
C THR A 284 14.39 52.27 -36.38
N PHE A 285 14.87 53.38 -35.84
CA PHE A 285 14.11 54.61 -35.67
C PHE A 285 13.96 55.20 -37.07
N ASP A 286 12.88 54.81 -37.76
CA ASP A 286 12.36 55.49 -38.94
C ASP A 286 10.89 55.09 -39.01
N ASP A 287 10.05 55.88 -38.34
CA ASP A 287 8.74 56.20 -38.89
C ASP A 287 8.25 57.48 -38.21
N ASP A 288 8.30 58.52 -39.04
CA ASP A 288 7.66 59.81 -38.87
C ASP A 288 6.22 59.66 -38.39
N PHE A 289 5.93 60.14 -37.19
CA PHE A 289 4.59 60.64 -36.89
C PHE A 289 4.68 62.12 -36.57
N ALA A 290 4.49 62.88 -37.65
CA ALA A 290 4.12 64.27 -37.60
C ALA A 290 2.87 64.44 -36.71
N THR A 291 3.03 65.36 -35.76
CA THR A 291 2.01 66.26 -35.20
C THR A 291 0.63 66.22 -35.85
N GLU A 292 -0.39 65.88 -35.07
CA GLU A 292 -1.64 66.66 -35.06
C GLU A 292 -2.21 66.65 -33.64
N PHE A 293 -1.97 67.78 -32.97
CA PHE A 293 -2.70 68.21 -31.77
C PHE A 293 -4.12 68.54 -32.23
N GLU A 294 -5.14 67.89 -31.68
CA GLU A 294 -6.45 68.50 -31.54
C GLU A 294 -6.93 68.30 -30.10
N ASP A 295 -6.95 69.44 -29.42
CA ASP A 295 -7.63 69.70 -28.17
C ASP A 295 -9.13 69.38 -28.31
N ASP A 296 -9.73 68.81 -27.28
CA ASP A 296 -11.05 69.26 -26.85
C ASP A 296 -11.24 69.05 -25.35
N GLU A 297 -11.44 70.19 -24.72
CA GLU A 297 -11.59 70.47 -23.30
C GLU A 297 -13.05 70.25 -22.86
N TYR A 298 -13.25 70.02 -21.56
CA TYR A 298 -14.53 69.89 -20.86
C TYR A 298 -15.18 71.25 -20.55
#